data_AF-A0A1S7UHI9-F1
#
_entry.id   AF-A0A1S7UHI9-F1
#
_cell.length_a   1.000
_cell.length_b   1.000
_cell.length_c   1.000
_cell.angle_alpha   90.00
_cell.angle_beta   90.00
_cell.angle_gamma   90.00
#
_symmetry.space_group_name_H-M   'P 1'
#
loop_
_entity.id
_entity.type
_entity.pdbx_description
1 polymer ?
#
loop_
_entity_poly.entity_id
_entity_poly.type
_entity_poly.pdbx_seq_one_letter_code
_entity_poly.pdbx_strand_id
1 'polypeptide(L)'
;MPIGHVALDVHDAEEDAELGLPPGAVWVHQLYISNTLQGGGYGVATMANIEAIAAQEPMKGKWMALDTLAKEVQKEMQMEAGETASIDVGMGNMVPVTSKEEWYARQGYQTYKRGPGYTYQTPEGRSIQLLVSYMKKRIDRAP
;
A
#
# COMPACT_ATOMS: atom_id res chain seq x y z
N MET A 1 10.16 -8.72 20.54
CA MET A 1 10.38 -8.51 19.09
C MET A 1 9.19 -7.76 18.51
N PRO A 2 9.38 -6.68 17.73
CA PRO A 2 8.29 -6.07 16.96
C PRO A 2 7.80 -7.06 15.89
N ILE A 3 6.47 -7.11 15.70
CA ILE A 3 5.81 -8.04 14.78
C ILE A 3 5.24 -7.36 13.52
N GLY A 4 5.45 -6.05 13.40
CA GLY A 4 4.91 -5.22 12.34
C GLY A 4 5.28 -3.75 12.54
N HIS A 5 5.08 -2.94 11.50
CA HIS A 5 5.11 -1.48 11.59
C HIS A 5 4.17 -0.87 10.56
N VAL A 6 3.74 0.36 10.86
CA VAL A 6 3.00 1.19 9.92
C VAL A 6 3.54 2.62 9.96
N ALA A 7 3.81 3.21 8.81
CA ALA A 7 4.27 4.58 8.67
C ALA A 7 3.18 5.44 8.02
N LEU A 8 2.86 6.56 8.67
CA LEU A 8 1.95 7.59 8.17
C LEU A 8 2.73 8.86 7.84
N ASP A 9 2.24 9.60 6.86
CA ASP A 9 2.80 10.88 6.44
C ASP A 9 1.70 11.84 5.98
N VAL A 10 2.00 13.12 5.93
CA VAL A 10 1.13 14.16 5.37
C VAL A 10 1.98 14.98 4.43
N HIS A 11 1.64 14.94 3.16
CA HIS A 11 2.33 15.68 2.11
C HIS A 11 1.91 17.16 2.10
N ASP A 12 2.72 17.97 1.43
CA ASP A 12 2.34 19.34 1.14
C ASP A 12 1.17 19.37 0.14
N ALA A 13 0.34 20.43 0.21
CA ALA A 13 -0.88 20.51 -0.59
C ALA A 13 -0.64 20.49 -2.11
N GLU A 14 0.54 20.93 -2.56
CA GLU A 14 0.95 20.90 -3.97
C GLU A 14 1.21 19.47 -4.46
N GLU A 15 1.91 18.66 -3.65
CA GLU A 15 2.19 17.25 -3.95
C GLU A 15 0.89 16.42 -4.02
N ASP A 16 -0.01 16.61 -3.05
CA ASP A 16 -1.34 15.99 -3.06
C ASP A 16 -2.11 16.36 -4.35
N ALA A 17 -2.06 17.63 -4.77
CA ALA A 17 -2.76 18.12 -5.95
C ALA A 17 -2.21 17.50 -7.26
N GLU A 18 -0.88 17.41 -7.41
CA GLU A 18 -0.23 16.72 -8.55
C GLU A 18 -0.62 15.23 -8.63
N LEU A 19 -0.84 14.63 -7.45
CA LEU A 19 -1.28 13.25 -7.32
C LEU A 19 -2.79 13.08 -7.45
N GLY A 20 -3.57 14.15 -7.63
CA GLY A 20 -5.03 14.11 -7.81
C GLY A 20 -5.79 13.84 -6.50
N LEU A 21 -5.20 14.22 -5.37
CA LEU A 21 -5.77 14.11 -4.03
C LEU A 21 -6.21 15.48 -3.50
N PRO A 22 -7.22 15.48 -2.61
CA PRO A 22 -7.54 16.69 -1.86
C PRO A 22 -6.42 16.99 -0.85
N PRO A 23 -6.12 18.28 -0.59
CA PRO A 23 -5.11 18.67 0.40
C PRO A 23 -5.37 18.07 1.78
N GLY A 24 -4.30 17.66 2.46
CA GLY A 24 -4.36 17.08 3.80
C GLY A 24 -4.79 15.61 3.78
N ALA A 25 -4.49 14.90 2.70
CA ALA A 25 -4.58 13.46 2.68
C ALA A 25 -3.50 12.87 3.59
N VAL A 26 -3.86 11.85 4.38
CA VAL A 26 -2.89 11.12 5.21
C VAL A 26 -2.43 9.90 4.43
N TRP A 27 -1.14 9.76 4.25
CA TRP A 27 -0.53 8.73 3.42
C TRP A 27 -0.08 7.53 4.25
N VAL A 28 -0.34 6.32 3.76
CA VAL A 28 0.26 5.09 4.28
C VAL A 28 1.45 4.73 3.39
N HIS A 29 2.66 4.91 3.89
CA HIS A 29 3.88 4.62 3.12
C HIS A 29 4.34 3.17 3.24
N GLN A 30 4.34 2.64 4.46
CA GLN A 30 4.87 1.31 4.74
C GLN A 30 3.99 0.60 5.74
N LEU A 31 3.26 -0.42 5.29
CA LEU A 31 2.58 -1.38 6.16
C LEU A 31 3.32 -2.72 6.06
N TYR A 32 3.90 -3.14 7.18
CA TYR A 32 4.55 -4.43 7.31
C TYR A 32 3.94 -5.20 8.47
N ILE A 33 3.59 -6.46 8.22
CA ILE A 33 3.15 -7.43 9.23
C ILE A 33 3.96 -8.70 9.02
N SER A 34 4.59 -9.19 10.07
CA SER A 34 5.40 -10.41 10.03
C SER A 34 4.67 -11.54 9.31
N ASN A 35 5.37 -12.22 8.41
CA ASN A 35 4.83 -13.29 7.56
C ASN A 35 4.06 -14.35 8.37
N THR A 36 4.57 -14.75 9.53
CA THR A 36 3.96 -15.77 10.39
C THR A 36 2.62 -15.37 10.98
N LEU A 37 2.28 -14.07 10.96
CA LEU A 37 1.02 -13.53 11.47
C LEU A 37 0.08 -13.08 10.35
N GLN A 38 0.51 -13.12 9.09
CA GLN A 38 -0.37 -12.82 7.97
C GLN A 38 -1.52 -13.83 7.89
N GLY A 39 -2.69 -13.37 7.45
CA GLY A 39 -3.93 -14.15 7.50
C GLY A 39 -4.64 -14.12 8.87
N GLY A 40 -3.97 -13.70 9.94
CA GLY A 40 -4.55 -13.56 11.29
C GLY A 40 -5.37 -12.29 11.55
N GLY A 41 -5.67 -11.50 10.52
CA GLY A 41 -6.48 -10.27 10.64
C GLY A 41 -5.74 -9.02 11.15
N TYR A 42 -4.46 -9.13 11.55
CA TYR A 42 -3.68 -8.01 12.08
C TYR A 42 -3.58 -6.82 11.12
N GLY A 43 -3.39 -7.06 9.82
CA GLY A 43 -3.34 -5.97 8.83
C GLY A 43 -4.62 -5.16 8.80
N VAL A 44 -5.79 -5.82 8.82
CA VAL A 44 -7.10 -5.16 8.80
C VAL A 44 -7.32 -4.38 10.09
N ALA A 45 -6.98 -4.97 11.24
CA ALA A 45 -7.08 -4.30 12.53
C ALA A 45 -6.15 -3.07 12.62
N THR A 46 -4.92 -3.16 12.09
CA THR A 46 -3.99 -2.04 12.01
C THR A 46 -4.56 -0.92 11.13
N MET A 47 -5.05 -1.25 9.93
CA MET A 47 -5.64 -0.25 9.02
C MET A 47 -6.84 0.46 9.65
N ALA A 48 -7.76 -0.27 10.28
CA ALA A 48 -8.90 0.35 10.97
C ALA A 48 -8.45 1.31 12.09
N ASN A 49 -7.43 0.94 12.86
CA ASN A 49 -6.89 1.81 13.92
C ASN A 49 -6.21 3.05 13.35
N ILE A 50 -5.35 2.92 12.33
CA ILE A 50 -4.66 4.09 11.76
C ILE A 50 -5.63 5.02 11.02
N GLU A 51 -6.68 4.50 10.38
CA GLU A 51 -7.74 5.32 9.78
C GLU A 51 -8.42 6.18 10.85
N ALA A 52 -8.74 5.60 12.01
CA ALA A 52 -9.33 6.33 13.13
C ALA A 52 -8.37 7.36 13.74
N ILE A 53 -7.07 7.04 13.83
CA ILE A 53 -6.04 7.98 14.32
C ILE A 53 -5.83 9.13 13.32
N ALA A 54 -5.77 8.83 12.03
CA ALA A 54 -5.58 9.81 10.96
C ALA A 54 -6.72 10.84 10.89
N ALA A 55 -7.96 10.43 11.23
CA ALA A 55 -9.10 11.33 11.31
C ALA A 55 -9.07 12.29 12.51
N GLN A 56 -8.18 12.06 13.48
CA GLN A 56 -8.05 12.84 14.71
C GLN A 56 -6.85 13.81 14.65
N GLU A 57 -6.75 14.68 15.66
CA GLU A 57 -5.57 15.52 15.85
C GLU A 57 -4.30 14.67 16.03
N PRO A 58 -3.15 15.09 15.48
CA PRO A 58 -2.90 16.38 14.83
C PRO A 58 -3.20 16.41 13.31
N MET A 59 -3.57 15.27 12.71
CA MET A 59 -3.70 15.15 11.25
C MET A 59 -5.05 15.69 10.73
N LYS A 60 -6.15 15.42 11.44
CA LYS A 60 -7.53 15.78 11.03
C LYS A 60 -7.83 15.40 9.57
N GLY A 61 -7.26 14.29 9.12
CA GLY A 61 -7.33 13.82 7.74
C GLY A 61 -8.76 13.45 7.36
N LYS A 62 -9.18 13.86 6.16
CA LYS A 62 -10.47 13.43 5.58
C LYS A 62 -10.33 12.25 4.64
N TRP A 63 -9.13 12.06 4.12
CA TRP A 63 -8.79 11.02 3.18
C TRP A 63 -7.52 10.33 3.65
N MET A 64 -7.50 9.01 3.46
CA MET A 64 -6.29 8.22 3.55
C MET A 64 -5.90 7.78 2.13
N ALA A 65 -4.62 7.94 1.78
CA ALA A 65 -4.06 7.60 0.48
C ALA A 65 -2.91 6.60 0.61
N LEU A 66 -2.66 5.85 -0.46
CA LEU A 66 -1.51 4.95 -0.60
C LEU A 66 -1.28 4.65 -2.08
N ASP A 67 -0.08 4.20 -2.40
CA ASP A 67 0.21 3.51 -3.64
C ASP A 67 0.60 2.05 -3.39
N THR A 68 0.40 1.22 -4.39
CA THR A 68 0.83 -0.17 -4.37
C THR A 68 1.06 -0.68 -5.79
N LEU A 69 1.78 -1.79 -5.95
CA LEU A 69 1.94 -2.41 -7.26
C LEU A 69 0.57 -2.73 -7.85
N ALA A 70 0.38 -2.37 -9.12
CA ALA A 70 -0.82 -2.74 -9.83
C ALA A 70 -0.98 -4.27 -9.82
N LYS A 71 -2.20 -4.75 -9.63
CA LYS A 71 -2.49 -6.18 -9.50
C LYS A 71 -1.91 -7.03 -10.64
N GLU A 72 -1.87 -6.50 -11.86
CA GLU A 72 -1.30 -7.14 -13.04
C GLU A 72 0.22 -7.35 -12.91
N VAL A 73 0.95 -6.33 -12.46
CA VAL A 73 2.40 -6.39 -12.23
C VAL A 73 2.72 -7.38 -11.11
N GLN A 74 1.94 -7.35 -10.02
CA GLN A 74 2.15 -8.30 -8.93
C GLN A 74 1.88 -9.74 -9.39
N LYS A 75 0.86 -9.97 -10.24
CA LYS A 75 0.60 -11.31 -10.80
C LYS A 75 1.70 -11.77 -11.75
N GLU A 76 2.19 -10.89 -12.62
CA GLU A 76 3.30 -11.18 -13.53
C GLU A 76 4.56 -11.55 -12.76
N MET A 77 4.91 -10.76 -11.73
CA MET A 77 6.03 -11.08 -10.83
C MET A 77 5.86 -12.44 -10.15
N GLN A 78 4.64 -12.78 -9.71
CA GLN A 78 4.36 -14.09 -9.11
C GLN A 78 4.49 -15.25 -10.11
N MET A 79 4.14 -15.03 -11.38
CA MET A 79 4.24 -16.04 -12.44
C MET A 79 5.69 -16.24 -12.90
N GLU A 80 6.47 -15.16 -13.05
CA GLU A 80 7.87 -15.20 -13.49
C GLU A 80 8.81 -15.73 -12.40
N ALA A 81 8.48 -15.52 -11.13
CA ALA A 81 9.30 -15.90 -9.99
C ALA A 81 9.39 -17.41 -9.70
N GLY A 82 8.48 -18.24 -10.19
CA GLY A 82 8.32 -19.62 -9.70
C GLY A 82 8.11 -19.70 -8.18
N GLU A 83 8.23 -20.90 -7.59
CA GLU A 83 8.08 -21.13 -6.13
C GLU A 83 9.13 -20.42 -5.25
N THR A 84 10.12 -19.73 -5.84
CA THR A 84 11.37 -19.35 -5.14
C THR A 84 11.65 -17.84 -5.09
N ALA A 85 10.85 -16.96 -5.69
CA ALA A 85 11.15 -15.53 -5.65
C ALA A 85 9.93 -14.68 -5.29
N SER A 86 9.70 -14.55 -4.00
CA SER A 86 9.02 -13.39 -3.45
C SER A 86 9.86 -12.14 -3.74
N ILE A 87 9.71 -11.55 -4.94
CA ILE A 87 10.07 -10.15 -5.16
C ILE A 87 8.99 -9.32 -4.47
N ASP A 88 9.00 -9.38 -3.15
CA ASP A 88 8.66 -8.23 -2.33
C ASP A 88 9.99 -7.79 -1.73
N VAL A 89 10.23 -6.50 -1.72
CA VAL A 89 11.42 -5.85 -1.19
C VAL A 89 11.55 -6.19 0.31
N GLY A 90 12.04 -7.40 0.64
CA GLY A 90 12.28 -7.88 2.00
C GLY A 90 11.32 -8.92 2.62
N MET A 91 10.63 -9.80 1.89
CA MET A 91 9.87 -10.90 2.53
C MET A 91 10.02 -12.24 1.80
N GLY A 92 10.24 -13.33 2.55
CA GLY A 92 10.48 -14.68 2.02
C GLY A 92 9.21 -15.48 1.66
N ASN A 93 9.42 -16.51 0.83
CA ASN A 93 8.69 -17.77 0.52
C ASN A 93 7.16 -17.90 0.61
N MET A 94 6.37 -16.86 0.86
CA MET A 94 4.90 -16.95 0.75
C MET A 94 4.40 -15.96 -0.30
N VAL A 95 3.90 -16.50 -1.41
CA VAL A 95 3.21 -15.73 -2.44
C VAL A 95 1.83 -15.34 -1.91
N PRO A 96 1.51 -14.04 -1.77
CA PRO A 96 0.18 -13.63 -1.33
C PRO A 96 -0.89 -14.07 -2.34
N VAL A 97 -1.92 -14.79 -1.86
CA VAL A 97 -3.06 -15.27 -2.68
C VAL A 97 -3.90 -14.10 -3.27
N THR A 98 -3.79 -12.92 -2.69
CA THR A 98 -4.50 -11.70 -3.10
C THR A 98 -3.46 -10.59 -3.31
N SER A 99 -3.59 -9.79 -4.37
CA SER A 99 -2.70 -8.65 -4.57
C SER A 99 -2.89 -7.60 -3.47
N LYS A 100 -1.89 -6.75 -3.22
CA LYS A 100 -2.03 -5.64 -2.26
C LYS A 100 -3.17 -4.71 -2.68
N GLU A 101 -3.29 -4.41 -3.98
CA GLU A 101 -4.41 -3.63 -4.54
C GLU A 101 -5.77 -4.24 -4.20
N GLU A 102 -5.95 -5.55 -4.40
CA GLU A 102 -7.20 -6.24 -4.08
C GLU A 102 -7.46 -6.29 -2.56
N TRP A 103 -6.40 -6.42 -1.74
CA TRP A 103 -6.51 -6.42 -0.29
C TRP A 103 -6.96 -5.06 0.28
N TYR A 104 -6.41 -3.96 -0.23
CA TYR A 104 -6.88 -2.62 0.12
C TYR A 104 -8.28 -2.33 -0.41
N ALA A 105 -8.62 -2.81 -1.61
CA ALA A 105 -9.97 -2.66 -2.16
C ALA A 105 -11.04 -3.30 -1.26
N ARG A 106 -10.76 -4.48 -0.68
CA ARG A 106 -11.66 -5.14 0.30
C ARG A 106 -11.87 -4.33 1.59
N GLN A 107 -10.99 -3.38 1.89
CA GLN A 107 -11.10 -2.47 3.04
C GLN A 107 -11.76 -1.14 2.69
N GLY A 108 -12.22 -0.97 1.44
CA GLY A 108 -12.93 0.21 0.97
C GLY A 108 -12.07 1.25 0.27
N TYR A 109 -10.79 0.97 0.00
CA TYR A 109 -9.96 1.83 -0.82
C TYR A 109 -10.33 1.71 -2.29
N GLN A 110 -10.28 2.83 -3.02
CA GLN A 110 -10.60 2.88 -4.44
C GLN A 110 -9.38 3.35 -5.22
N THR A 111 -9.00 2.59 -6.25
CA THR A 111 -8.00 3.03 -7.23
C THR A 111 -8.55 4.22 -8.00
N TYR A 112 -7.83 5.33 -7.99
CA TYR A 112 -8.26 6.57 -8.66
C TYR A 112 -7.26 7.07 -9.72
N LYS A 113 -6.01 6.59 -9.66
CA LYS A 113 -4.96 6.87 -10.64
C LYS A 113 -4.07 5.64 -10.77
N ARG A 114 -3.57 5.39 -11.97
CA ARG A 114 -2.51 4.42 -12.25
C ARG A 114 -1.42 5.12 -13.04
N GLY A 115 -0.17 4.73 -12.84
CA GLY A 115 0.95 5.36 -13.53
C GLY A 115 2.27 4.63 -13.31
N PRO A 116 3.33 5.06 -14.00
CA PRO A 116 4.68 4.58 -13.71
C PRO A 116 5.04 4.95 -12.27
N GLY A 117 5.41 3.96 -11.48
CA GLY A 117 5.90 4.13 -10.12
C GLY A 117 7.42 4.00 -10.06
N TYR A 118 7.92 3.09 -9.25
CA TYR A 118 9.35 2.88 -9.06
C TYR A 118 9.99 2.10 -10.21
N THR A 119 11.24 2.44 -10.53
CA THR A 119 12.08 1.62 -11.41
C THR A 119 12.72 0.52 -10.59
N TYR A 120 12.42 -0.73 -10.93
CA TYR A 120 13.07 -1.91 -10.35
C TYR A 120 14.26 -2.32 -11.22
N GLN A 121 15.40 -2.58 -10.59
CA GLN A 121 16.55 -3.19 -11.25
C GLN A 121 16.52 -4.69 -10.98
N THR A 122 16.45 -5.51 -12.02
CA THR A 122 16.53 -6.96 -11.88
C THR A 122 17.97 -7.38 -11.53
N PRO A 123 18.18 -8.56 -10.94
CA PRO A 123 19.51 -9.11 -10.69
C PRO A 123 20.39 -9.18 -11.96
N GLU A 124 19.78 -9.31 -13.13
CA GLU A 124 20.43 -9.35 -14.45
C GLU A 124 20.74 -7.95 -15.01
N GLY A 125 20.44 -6.88 -14.26
CA GLY A 125 20.74 -5.50 -14.63
C GLY A 125 19.72 -4.85 -15.56
N ARG A 126 18.51 -5.41 -15.69
CA ARG A 126 17.42 -4.78 -16.47
C ARG A 126 16.64 -3.79 -15.59
N SER A 127 16.30 -2.65 -16.16
CA SER A 127 15.39 -1.69 -15.52
C SER A 127 13.95 -1.94 -15.97
N ILE A 128 13.06 -2.22 -15.02
CA ILE A 128 11.63 -2.40 -15.25
C ILE A 128 10.89 -1.26 -14.57
N GLN A 129 10.10 -0.50 -15.33
CA GLN A 129 9.21 0.51 -14.78
C GLN A 129 7.97 -0.18 -14.21
N LEU A 130 7.81 -0.19 -12.88
CA LEU A 130 6.67 -0.82 -12.25
C LEU A 130 5.43 0.05 -12.39
N LEU A 131 4.30 -0.54 -12.79
CA LEU A 131 3.01 0.11 -12.76
C LEU A 131 2.47 0.10 -11.32
N VAL A 132 2.10 1.27 -10.82
CA VAL A 132 1.49 1.42 -9.49
C VAL A 132 0.04 1.89 -9.60
N SER A 133 -0.77 1.43 -8.64
CA SER A 133 -2.14 1.86 -8.40
C SER A 133 -2.15 2.79 -7.19
N TYR A 134 -2.53 4.05 -7.40
CA TYR A 134 -2.81 5.00 -6.33
C TYR A 134 -4.25 4.81 -5.87
N MET A 135 -4.42 4.60 -4.57
CA MET A 135 -5.70 4.28 -3.94
C MET A 135 -6.02 5.28 -2.84
N LYS A 136 -7.31 5.55 -2.63
CA LYS A 136 -7.78 6.42 -1.55
C LYS A 136 -9.06 5.91 -0.89
N LYS A 137 -9.24 6.28 0.37
CA LYS A 137 -10.44 6.02 1.17
C LYS A 137 -10.80 7.27 1.97
N ARG A 138 -12.09 7.57 2.06
CA ARG A 138 -12.60 8.66 2.91
C ARG A 138 -12.71 8.16 4.36
N ILE A 139 -12.15 8.91 5.31
CA ILE A 139 -11.99 8.50 6.72
C ILE A 139 -12.63 9.46 7.75
N ASP A 140 -13.15 10.63 7.31
CA ASP A 140 -13.84 11.61 8.17
C ASP A 140 -15.28 11.22 8.55
N ARG A 141 -15.74 10.06 8.11
CA ARG A 141 -17.04 9.52 8.50
C ARG A 141 -16.79 8.52 9.62
N ALA A 142 -17.13 8.92 10.84
CA ALA A 142 -17.32 7.95 11.91
C ALA A 142 -18.27 6.83 11.43
N PRO A 143 -18.07 5.57 11.85
CA PRO A 143 -19.10 4.56 11.70
C PRO A 143 -20.43 5.01 12.34
#